data_AF-A0A3M1H608-F1
#
_entry.id   AF-A0A3M1H608-F1
#
_cell.length_a   1.000
_cell.length_b   1.000
_cell.length_c   1.000
_cell.angle_alpha   90.00
_cell.angle_beta   90.00
_cell.angle_gamma   90.00
#
_symmetry.space_group_name_H-M   'P 1'
#
loop_
_entity.id
_entity.type
_entity.pdbx_description
1 polymer ?
#
loop_
_entity_poly.entity_id
_entity_poly.type
_entity_poly.pdbx_seq_one_letter_code
_entity_poly.pdbx_strand_id
1 'polypeptide(L)'
;MTHKPPHKHVHHHGDEENPELPKRSFSQRVLVGMGAVLLILLMTSFVFVTFPVGDILAGKSESDLIIDQVVRAGNLEIVFSDSAYRVLQEFYREDPTKEIALCLLGVKRNSTYTITKIYKPEQERSFRHVQFEPCSQETLILLHTHPRSRCIASNTDIATLRETQKANPEVLMVVMCEESRVSVYS
;
A
#
# COMPACT_ATOMS: atom_id res chain seq x y z
N MET A 1 -13.21 -68.99 -30.49
CA MET A 1 -12.24 -68.35 -31.40
C MET A 1 -12.99 -67.94 -32.65
N THR A 2 -13.37 -66.67 -32.75
CA THR A 2 -14.14 -66.15 -33.90
C THR A 2 -13.33 -65.00 -34.51
N HIS A 3 -12.76 -65.27 -35.69
CA HIS A 3 -11.98 -64.30 -36.47
C HIS A 3 -12.92 -63.24 -37.05
N LYS A 4 -12.80 -62.00 -36.58
CA LYS A 4 -13.49 -60.84 -37.14
C LYS A 4 -12.66 -60.27 -38.30
N PRO A 5 -13.23 -60.05 -39.50
CA PRO A 5 -12.47 -59.56 -40.65
C PRO A 5 -12.13 -58.07 -40.50
N PRO A 6 -11.05 -57.60 -41.16
CA PRO A 6 -10.57 -56.23 -41.02
C PRO A 6 -11.48 -55.24 -41.76
N HIS A 7 -11.91 -54.20 -41.06
CA HIS A 7 -12.64 -53.07 -41.63
C HIS A 7 -11.70 -52.26 -42.53
N LYS A 8 -12.02 -52.17 -43.82
CA LYS A 8 -11.41 -51.24 -44.76
C LYS A 8 -11.77 -49.81 -44.35
N HIS A 9 -10.79 -49.06 -43.85
CA HIS A 9 -10.89 -47.62 -43.68
C HIS A 9 -10.85 -46.95 -45.06
N VAL A 10 -12.00 -46.46 -45.50
CA VAL A 10 -12.12 -45.58 -46.67
C VAL A 10 -11.72 -44.19 -46.22
N HIS A 11 -10.52 -43.74 -46.60
CA HIS A 11 -10.11 -42.36 -46.44
C HIS A 11 -10.84 -41.51 -47.48
N HIS A 12 -11.92 -40.86 -47.07
CA HIS A 12 -12.50 -39.74 -47.81
C HIS A 12 -11.55 -38.55 -47.68
N HIS A 13 -10.70 -38.34 -48.69
CA HIS A 13 -10.14 -37.03 -48.97
C HIS A 13 -11.29 -36.14 -49.44
N GLY A 14 -11.97 -35.52 -48.47
CA GLY A 14 -12.82 -34.37 -48.76
C GLY A 14 -11.87 -33.24 -49.13
N ASP A 15 -11.96 -32.78 -50.37
CA ASP A 15 -11.36 -31.54 -50.81
C ASP A 15 -11.97 -30.43 -49.94
N GLU A 16 -11.23 -30.04 -48.91
CA GLU A 16 -11.57 -28.96 -48.00
C GLU A 16 -11.53 -27.67 -48.84
N GLU A 17 -12.67 -27.31 -49.45
CA GLU A 17 -12.88 -26.01 -50.07
C GLU A 17 -12.54 -24.96 -49.01
N ASN A 18 -11.34 -24.39 -49.12
CA ASN A 18 -10.87 -23.34 -48.22
C ASN A 18 -11.68 -22.09 -48.57
N PRO A 19 -12.68 -21.70 -47.75
CA PRO A 19 -13.60 -20.64 -48.12
C PRO A 19 -12.79 -19.35 -48.30
N GLU A 20 -12.78 -18.80 -49.52
CA GLU A 20 -12.08 -17.55 -49.80
C GLU A 20 -12.66 -16.46 -48.88
N LEU A 21 -11.88 -16.10 -47.86
CA LEU A 21 -12.30 -15.12 -46.88
C LEU A 21 -12.58 -13.79 -47.60
N PRO A 22 -13.76 -13.18 -47.37
CA PRO A 22 -14.14 -11.95 -48.06
C PRO A 22 -13.09 -10.86 -47.81
N LYS A 23 -12.59 -10.27 -48.90
CA LYS A 23 -11.54 -9.25 -48.90
C LYS A 23 -12.04 -7.99 -48.16
N ARG A 24 -11.72 -7.90 -46.86
CA ARG A 24 -12.08 -6.74 -46.02
C ARG A 24 -11.65 -5.43 -46.68
N SER A 25 -12.59 -4.49 -46.80
CA SER A 25 -12.31 -3.16 -47.36
C SER A 25 -11.34 -2.40 -46.44
N PHE A 26 -10.54 -1.51 -47.02
CA PHE A 26 -9.62 -0.67 -46.26
C PHE A 26 -10.33 0.13 -45.15
N SER A 27 -11.55 0.63 -45.43
CA SER A 27 -12.37 1.36 -44.46
C SER A 27 -12.75 0.51 -43.23
N GLN A 28 -13.05 -0.78 -43.40
CA GLN A 28 -13.32 -1.68 -42.28
C GLN A 28 -12.10 -1.86 -41.39
N ARG A 29 -10.89 -1.94 -41.97
CA ARG A 29 -9.64 -2.08 -41.19
C ARG A 29 -9.37 -0.83 -40.35
N VAL A 30 -9.58 0.36 -40.93
CA VAL A 30 -9.42 1.62 -40.22
C VAL A 30 -10.44 1.75 -39.09
N LEU A 31 -11.72 1.44 -39.35
CA LEU A 31 -12.77 1.49 -38.34
C LEU A 31 -12.50 0.55 -37.17
N VAL A 32 -12.09 -0.69 -37.45
CA VAL A 32 -11.72 -1.67 -36.42
C VAL A 32 -10.50 -1.19 -35.63
N GLY A 33 -9.48 -0.64 -36.30
CA GLY A 33 -8.31 -0.07 -35.64
C GLY A 33 -8.65 1.10 -34.70
N MET A 34 -9.48 2.04 -35.18
CA MET A 34 -9.94 3.17 -34.37
C MET A 34 -10.78 2.71 -33.17
N GLY A 35 -11.66 1.73 -33.37
CA GLY A 35 -12.45 1.11 -32.30
C GLY A 35 -11.57 0.44 -31.24
N ALA A 36 -10.53 -0.27 -31.65
CA ALA A 36 -9.58 -0.90 -30.74
C ALA A 36 -8.80 0.14 -29.92
N VAL A 37 -8.29 1.20 -30.56
CA VAL A 37 -7.60 2.30 -29.87
C VAL A 37 -8.52 2.99 -28.87
N LEU A 38 -9.78 3.27 -29.25
CA LEU A 38 -10.77 3.85 -28.36
C LEU A 38 -11.04 2.93 -27.15
N LEU A 39 -11.18 1.62 -27.36
CA LEU A 39 -11.35 0.65 -26.28
C LEU A 39 -10.16 0.64 -25.32
N ILE A 40 -8.93 0.67 -25.84
CA ILE A 40 -7.71 0.74 -25.02
C ILE A 40 -7.68 2.04 -24.20
N LEU A 41 -8.04 3.17 -24.81
CA LEU A 41 -8.10 4.46 -24.11
C LEU A 41 -9.17 4.44 -23.01
N LEU A 42 -10.34 3.88 -23.27
CA LEU A 42 -11.40 3.74 -22.27
C LEU A 42 -10.98 2.82 -21.11
N MET A 43 -10.37 1.69 -21.39
CA MET A 43 -9.83 0.78 -20.36
C MET A 43 -8.75 1.48 -19.53
N THR A 44 -7.84 2.20 -20.16
CA THR A 44 -6.78 2.95 -19.48
C THR A 44 -7.39 4.03 -18.59
N SER A 45 -8.32 4.83 -19.13
CA SER A 45 -9.04 5.85 -18.37
C SER A 45 -9.79 5.26 -17.18
N PHE A 46 -10.43 4.10 -17.34
CA PHE A 46 -11.14 3.42 -16.27
C PHE A 46 -10.19 3.00 -15.14
N VAL A 47 -8.99 2.51 -15.46
CA VAL A 47 -7.99 2.15 -14.45
C VAL A 47 -7.54 3.39 -13.68
N PHE A 48 -7.23 4.49 -14.35
CA PHE A 48 -6.80 5.73 -13.68
C PHE A 48 -7.88 6.40 -12.83
N VAL A 49 -9.15 6.28 -13.22
CA VAL A 49 -10.28 6.83 -12.45
C VAL A 49 -10.67 5.93 -11.28
N THR A 50 -10.61 4.62 -11.46
CA THR A 50 -11.11 3.65 -10.47
C THR A 50 -10.04 3.29 -9.43
N PHE A 51 -8.79 3.18 -9.84
CA PHE A 51 -7.69 2.87 -8.92
C PHE A 51 -6.98 4.16 -8.52
N PRO A 52 -6.80 4.42 -7.22
CA PRO A 52 -6.08 5.60 -6.73
C PRO A 52 -4.56 5.41 -6.91
N VAL A 53 -4.11 5.30 -8.16
CA VAL A 53 -2.69 5.15 -8.50
C VAL A 53 -1.89 6.36 -8.04
N GLY A 54 -2.51 7.55 -8.05
CA GLY A 54 -1.93 8.79 -7.54
C GLY A 54 -1.51 8.68 -6.08
N ASP A 55 -2.39 8.19 -5.20
CA ASP A 55 -2.12 8.10 -3.76
C ASP A 55 -0.98 7.12 -3.45
N ILE A 56 -0.88 6.03 -4.20
CA ILE A 56 0.19 5.03 -4.05
C ILE A 56 1.54 5.62 -4.45
N LEU A 57 1.59 6.34 -5.58
CA LEU A 57 2.82 6.98 -6.06
C LEU A 57 3.25 8.12 -5.13
N ALA A 58 2.29 8.94 -4.69
CA ALA A 58 2.53 10.01 -3.72
C ALA A 58 3.06 9.42 -2.40
N GLY A 59 2.43 8.37 -1.87
CA GLY A 59 2.86 7.74 -0.63
C GLY A 59 4.25 7.14 -0.71
N LYS A 60 4.66 6.59 -1.86
CA LYS A 60 6.04 6.13 -2.07
C LYS A 60 7.04 7.26 -2.19
N SER A 61 6.63 8.41 -2.71
CA SER A 61 7.50 9.59 -2.83
C SER A 61 7.66 10.36 -1.52
N GLU A 62 6.68 10.30 -0.63
CA GLU A 62 6.66 11.01 0.65
C GLU A 62 7.23 10.18 1.82
N SER A 63 7.45 8.88 1.59
CA SER A 63 7.93 7.96 2.63
C SER A 63 9.43 7.66 2.54
N ASP A 64 10.02 7.53 3.71
CA ASP A 64 11.40 7.14 3.93
C ASP A 64 11.51 5.66 4.30
N LEU A 65 12.70 5.09 4.10
CA LEU A 65 13.02 3.73 4.49
C LEU A 65 13.63 3.69 5.90
N ILE A 66 13.27 2.66 6.66
CA ILE A 66 14.01 2.27 7.86
C ILE A 66 15.20 1.42 7.43
N ILE A 67 16.42 1.95 7.52
CA ILE A 67 17.67 1.26 7.17
C ILE A 67 18.55 1.24 8.42
N ASP A 68 19.01 0.06 8.83
CA ASP A 68 19.83 -0.13 10.03
C ASP A 68 19.19 0.49 11.29
N GLN A 69 17.86 0.34 11.42
CA GLN A 69 17.06 0.89 12.53
C GLN A 69 17.05 2.43 12.59
N VAL A 70 17.35 3.08 11.46
CA VAL A 70 17.35 4.53 11.33
C VAL A 70 16.39 4.96 10.23
N VAL A 71 15.57 5.96 10.52
CA VAL A 71 14.76 6.72 9.53
C VAL A 71 15.39 8.09 9.37
N ARG A 72 15.64 8.50 8.13
CA ARG A 72 16.18 9.82 7.81
C ARG A 72 15.17 10.58 6.97
N ALA A 73 14.51 11.56 7.58
CA ALA A 73 13.51 12.41 6.96
C ALA A 73 14.07 13.84 6.85
N GLY A 74 14.78 14.12 5.74
CA GLY A 74 15.51 15.37 5.56
C GLY A 74 16.59 15.59 6.63
N ASN A 75 16.38 16.57 7.52
CA ASN A 75 17.32 16.93 8.58
C ASN A 75 17.05 16.20 9.90
N LEU A 76 15.95 15.43 9.95
CA LEU A 76 15.46 14.74 11.13
C LEU A 76 15.88 13.26 11.06
N GLU A 77 16.34 12.73 12.18
CA GLU A 77 16.72 11.33 12.30
C GLU A 77 15.94 10.65 13.44
N ILE A 78 15.35 9.48 13.16
CA ILE A 78 14.74 8.62 14.18
C ILE A 78 15.57 7.37 14.27
N VAL A 79 16.15 7.11 15.45
CA VAL A 79 17.00 5.95 15.73
C VAL A 79 16.26 5.06 16.71
N PHE A 80 15.96 3.83 16.30
CA PHE A 80 15.36 2.84 17.18
C PHE A 80 16.45 2.05 17.90
N SER A 81 16.28 1.79 19.20
CA SER A 81 17.07 0.75 19.86
C SER A 81 16.70 -0.62 19.33
N ASP A 82 17.61 -1.60 19.44
CA ASP A 82 17.35 -2.99 19.00
C ASP A 82 16.05 -3.56 19.58
N SER A 83 15.79 -3.27 20.86
CA SER A 83 14.56 -3.69 21.55
C SER A 83 13.32 -3.00 21.00
N ALA A 84 13.38 -1.68 20.79
CA ALA A 84 12.26 -0.91 20.26
C ALA A 84 11.94 -1.31 18.82
N TYR A 85 12.97 -1.49 17.99
CA TYR A 85 12.79 -1.91 16.61
C TYR A 85 12.13 -3.29 16.53
N ARG A 86 12.58 -4.27 17.33
CA ARG A 86 11.93 -5.58 17.41
C ARG A 86 10.45 -5.50 17.78
N VAL A 87 10.10 -4.69 18.78
CA VAL A 87 8.71 -4.51 19.22
C VAL A 87 7.88 -3.84 18.12
N LEU A 88 8.43 -2.85 17.40
CA LEU A 88 7.76 -2.23 16.26
C LEU A 88 7.40 -3.27 15.19
N GLN A 89 8.37 -4.12 14.85
CA GLN A 89 8.21 -5.18 13.86
C GLN A 89 7.17 -6.23 14.30
N GLU A 90 7.15 -6.57 15.59
CA GLU A 90 6.13 -7.46 16.17
C GLU A 90 4.72 -6.90 16.01
N PHE A 91 4.52 -5.64 16.42
CA PHE A 91 3.22 -4.97 16.28
C PHE A 91 2.76 -4.88 14.82
N TYR A 92 3.66 -4.56 13.88
CA TYR A 92 3.33 -4.47 12.46
C TYR A 92 2.89 -5.82 11.87
N ARG A 93 3.54 -6.91 12.29
CA ARG A 93 3.26 -8.27 11.78
C ARG A 93 2.07 -8.96 12.46
N GLU A 94 1.65 -8.49 13.64
CA GLU A 94 0.54 -9.10 14.40
C GLU A 94 -0.77 -9.12 13.59
N ASP A 95 -1.14 -7.99 12.98
CA ASP A 95 -2.31 -7.89 12.12
C ASP A 95 -2.13 -6.83 11.02
N PRO A 96 -1.63 -7.19 9.83
CA PRO A 96 -1.39 -6.25 8.74
C PRO A 96 -2.69 -5.68 8.13
N THR A 97 -3.86 -6.17 8.54
CA THR A 97 -5.16 -5.70 8.06
C THR A 97 -5.77 -4.62 8.92
N LYS A 98 -5.23 -4.38 10.12
CA LYS A 98 -5.72 -3.39 11.07
C LYS A 98 -4.75 -2.25 11.26
N GLU A 99 -5.29 -1.05 11.26
CA GLU A 99 -4.58 0.13 11.73
C GLU A 99 -4.38 0.00 13.24
N ILE A 100 -3.14 0.16 13.68
CA ILE A 100 -2.77 0.19 15.10
C ILE A 100 -2.16 1.56 15.41
N ALA A 101 -2.45 2.08 16.60
CA ALA A 101 -1.76 3.24 17.15
C ALA A 101 -0.73 2.78 18.18
N LEU A 102 0.43 3.41 18.20
CA LEU A 102 1.57 3.13 19.06
C LEU A 102 2.16 4.45 19.58
N CYS A 103 2.55 4.45 20.84
CA CYS A 103 3.21 5.56 21.50
C CYS A 103 4.70 5.21 21.67
N LEU A 104 5.57 6.05 21.11
CA LEU A 104 7.02 5.83 21.11
C LEU A 104 7.70 6.80 22.08
N LEU A 105 8.43 6.22 23.03
CA LEU A 105 9.13 6.91 24.11
C LEU A 105 10.64 6.83 23.91
N GLY A 106 11.34 7.86 24.36
CA GLY A 106 12.78 7.93 24.21
C GLY A 106 13.37 9.28 24.62
N VAL A 107 14.44 9.69 23.95
CA VAL A 107 15.10 10.97 24.18
C VAL A 107 15.32 11.69 22.86
N LYS A 108 14.99 12.98 22.83
CA LYS A 108 15.33 13.87 21.72
C LYS A 108 16.62 14.64 22.05
N ARG A 109 17.54 14.70 21.08
CA ARG A 109 18.73 15.57 21.11
C ARG A 109 18.88 16.23 19.75
N ASN A 110 18.71 17.55 19.70
CA ASN A 110 18.66 18.30 18.44
C ASN A 110 17.57 17.72 17.50
N SER A 111 17.94 17.38 16.26
CA SER A 111 17.04 16.76 15.27
C SER A 111 17.02 15.23 15.33
N THR A 112 17.62 14.63 16.36
CA THR A 112 17.71 13.17 16.51
C THR A 112 16.79 12.68 17.63
N TYR A 113 15.89 11.77 17.28
CA TYR A 113 14.94 11.11 18.17
C TYR A 113 15.41 9.68 18.41
N THR A 114 15.91 9.39 19.61
CA THR A 114 16.32 8.03 19.98
C THR A 114 15.20 7.33 20.72
N ILE A 115 14.58 6.33 20.09
CA ILE A 115 13.41 5.60 20.60
C ILE A 115 13.87 4.34 21.32
N THR A 116 13.50 4.23 22.60
CA THR A 116 13.93 3.12 23.46
C THR A 116 12.78 2.23 23.89
N LYS A 117 11.54 2.72 23.84
CA LYS A 117 10.35 1.99 24.26
C LYS A 117 9.17 2.29 23.34
N ILE A 118 8.39 1.26 23.05
CA ILE A 118 7.15 1.33 22.26
C ILE A 118 6.07 0.66 23.08
N TYR A 119 4.90 1.27 23.14
CA TYR A 119 3.73 0.63 23.72
C TYR A 119 2.47 0.96 22.92
N LYS A 120 1.48 0.09 23.01
CA LYS A 120 0.15 0.29 22.44
C LYS A 120 -0.75 0.88 23.53
N PRO A 121 -1.39 2.04 23.33
CA PRO A 121 -2.35 2.57 24.30
C PRO A 121 -3.56 1.65 24.40
N GLU A 122 -4.28 1.71 25.53
CA GLU A 122 -5.50 0.94 25.69
C GLU A 122 -6.55 1.36 24.65
N GLN A 123 -7.30 0.39 24.14
CA GLN A 123 -8.30 0.62 23.11
C GLN A 123 -9.69 0.63 23.75
N GLU A 124 -10.32 1.80 23.82
CA GLU A 124 -11.74 1.89 24.16
C GLU A 124 -12.58 1.56 22.91
N ARG A 125 -13.14 0.35 22.90
CA ARG A 125 -14.03 -0.08 21.81
C ARG A 125 -15.46 0.34 22.09
N SER A 126 -15.89 1.43 21.48
CA SER A 126 -17.32 1.67 21.24
C SER A 126 -17.76 0.88 20.00
N PHE A 127 -18.98 0.35 19.98
CA PHE A 127 -19.54 -0.46 18.88
C PHE A 127 -19.45 0.18 17.47
N ARG A 128 -19.16 1.49 17.38
CA ARG A 128 -19.11 2.22 16.10
C ARG A 128 -17.79 2.96 15.83
N HIS A 129 -16.92 3.13 16.83
CA HIS A 129 -15.67 3.88 16.69
C HIS A 129 -14.59 3.28 17.59
N VAL A 130 -13.40 3.10 17.02
CA VAL A 130 -12.20 2.78 17.79
C VAL A 130 -11.60 4.10 18.25
N GLN A 131 -11.62 4.36 19.55
CA GLN A 131 -10.85 5.43 20.16
C GLN A 131 -9.70 4.79 20.94
N PHE A 132 -8.52 5.38 20.83
CA PHE A 132 -7.35 4.98 21.61
C PHE A 132 -7.23 5.93 22.79
N GLU A 133 -6.85 5.39 23.94
CA GLU A 133 -6.41 6.23 25.05
C GLU A 133 -5.29 7.16 24.56
N PRO A 134 -5.29 8.45 24.96
CA PRO A 134 -4.22 9.36 24.59
C PRO A 134 -2.85 8.83 25.04
N CYS A 135 -1.83 8.99 24.17
CA CYS A 135 -0.46 8.73 24.56
C CYS A 135 -0.03 9.64 25.73
N SER A 136 0.94 9.19 26.53
CA SER A 136 1.47 10.02 27.62
C SER A 136 2.16 11.27 27.05
N GLN A 137 2.22 12.35 27.84
CA GLN A 137 2.89 13.59 27.43
C GLN A 137 4.39 13.41 27.15
N GLU A 138 5.01 12.36 27.70
CA GLU A 138 6.42 11.99 27.45
C GLU A 138 6.63 11.34 26.07
N THR A 139 5.55 11.05 25.34
CA THR A 139 5.61 10.46 24.00
C THR A 139 6.27 11.41 23.02
N LEU A 140 7.31 10.93 22.36
CA LEU A 140 8.03 11.70 21.34
C LEU A 140 7.44 11.50 19.94
N ILE A 141 6.88 10.31 19.67
CA ILE A 141 6.32 9.98 18.37
C ILE A 141 4.98 9.25 18.54
N LEU A 142 3.94 9.80 17.91
CA LEU A 142 2.67 9.13 17.67
C LEU A 142 2.81 8.30 16.39
N LEU A 143 2.91 6.97 16.51
CA LEU A 143 2.99 6.10 15.35
C LEU A 143 1.65 5.44 15.10
N HIS A 144 1.22 5.35 13.84
CA HIS A 144 0.14 4.43 13.49
C HIS A 144 0.39 3.76 12.15
N THR A 145 -0.23 2.60 11.93
CA THR A 145 -0.12 1.86 10.68
C THR A 145 -1.24 2.20 9.72
N HIS A 146 -0.95 2.20 8.42
CA HIS A 146 -1.96 2.26 7.36
C HIS A 146 -1.94 0.97 6.54
N PRO A 147 -3.06 0.62 5.87
CA PRO A 147 -3.08 -0.45 4.89
C PRO A 147 -2.01 -0.24 3.81
N ARG A 148 -1.46 -1.35 3.32
CA ARG A 148 -0.31 -1.40 2.42
C ARG A 148 -0.37 -0.35 1.29
N SER A 149 0.75 0.35 1.09
CA SER A 149 0.96 1.35 0.02
C SER A 149 0.26 2.72 0.20
N ARG A 150 -0.38 2.98 1.34
CA ARG A 150 -0.84 4.32 1.71
C ARG A 150 0.03 4.82 2.85
N CYS A 151 1.03 5.64 2.54
CA CYS A 151 1.97 6.16 3.53
C CYS A 151 1.71 7.65 3.79
N ILE A 152 0.49 8.15 3.57
CA ILE A 152 0.18 9.57 3.69
C ILE A 152 -0.78 9.74 4.85
N ALA A 153 -0.44 10.61 5.80
CA ALA A 153 -1.33 10.97 6.89
C ALA A 153 -2.64 11.56 6.35
N SER A 154 -3.77 11.13 6.90
CA SER A 154 -5.07 11.73 6.59
C SER A 154 -5.18 13.14 7.19
N ASN A 155 -6.16 13.92 6.74
CA ASN A 155 -6.47 15.22 7.35
C ASN A 155 -6.79 15.10 8.84
N THR A 156 -7.39 13.99 9.26
CA THR A 156 -7.67 13.69 10.67
C THR A 156 -6.38 13.47 11.45
N ASP A 157 -5.43 12.74 10.88
CA ASP A 157 -4.12 12.48 11.49
C ASP A 157 -3.34 13.78 11.70
N ILE A 158 -3.30 14.64 10.69
CA ILE A 158 -2.66 15.97 10.78
C ILE A 158 -3.36 16.86 11.82
N ALA A 159 -4.68 16.82 11.92
CA ALA A 159 -5.41 17.57 12.94
C ALA A 159 -5.07 17.06 14.36
N THR A 160 -5.00 15.74 14.55
CA THR A 160 -4.60 15.11 15.82
C THR A 160 -3.16 15.48 16.20
N LEU A 161 -2.23 15.48 15.24
CA LEU A 161 -0.85 15.92 15.49
C LEU A 161 -0.83 17.38 15.97
N ARG A 162 -1.50 18.28 15.25
CA ARG A 162 -1.56 19.71 15.61
C ARG A 162 -2.16 19.95 16.99
N GLU A 163 -3.19 19.20 17.36
CA GLU A 163 -3.78 19.29 18.70
C GLU A 163 -2.79 18.83 19.76
N THR A 164 -2.12 17.70 19.53
CA THR A 164 -1.12 17.14 20.46
C THR A 164 0.07 18.10 20.63
N GLN A 165 0.49 18.75 19.55
CA GLN A 165 1.59 19.71 19.55
C GLN A 165 1.33 20.97 20.37
N LYS A 166 0.07 21.30 20.68
CA LYS A 166 -0.22 22.37 21.64
C LYS A 166 0.27 22.06 23.05
N ALA A 167 0.30 20.78 23.43
CA ALA A 167 0.79 20.32 24.72
C ALA A 167 2.27 19.89 24.66
N ASN A 168 2.69 19.26 23.56
CA ASN A 168 4.08 18.84 23.34
C ASN A 168 4.55 19.26 21.93
N PRO A 169 5.17 20.45 21.77
CA PRO A 169 5.61 20.95 20.47
C PRO A 169 6.67 20.10 19.76
N GLU A 170 7.29 19.15 20.47
CA GLU A 170 8.35 18.30 19.93
C GLU A 170 7.85 16.94 19.42
N VAL A 171 6.56 16.64 19.62
CA VAL A 171 5.97 15.38 19.18
C VAL A 171 5.92 15.30 17.65
N LEU A 172 6.27 14.14 17.12
CA LEU A 172 6.12 13.81 15.71
C LEU A 172 4.95 12.86 15.52
N MET A 173 4.46 12.79 14.28
CA MET A 173 3.64 11.68 13.83
C MET A 173 4.39 10.86 12.80
N VAL A 174 4.33 9.54 12.94
CA VAL A 174 4.92 8.59 12.00
C VAL A 174 3.84 7.66 11.47
N VAL A 175 3.70 7.59 10.16
CA VAL A 175 2.76 6.69 9.49
C VAL A 175 3.55 5.54 8.90
N MET A 176 3.28 4.31 9.36
CA MET A 176 3.95 3.10 8.87
C MET A 176 3.05 2.33 7.92
N CYS A 177 3.46 2.19 6.67
CA CYS A 177 2.65 1.56 5.62
C CYS A 177 3.25 0.24 5.11
N GLU A 178 4.56 0.04 5.31
CA GLU A 178 5.27 -1.20 5.06
C GLU A 178 6.26 -1.46 6.21
N GLU A 179 6.72 -2.69 6.32
CA GLU A 179 7.62 -3.17 7.38
C GLU A 179 8.88 -2.30 7.59
N SER A 180 9.38 -1.71 6.51
CA SER A 180 10.57 -0.85 6.50
C SER A 180 10.28 0.53 5.90
N ARG A 181 9.02 0.98 5.85
CA ARG A 181 8.63 2.23 5.18
C ARG A 181 7.71 3.06 6.04
N VAL A 182 8.11 4.31 6.25
CA VAL A 182 7.38 5.25 7.09
C VAL A 182 7.37 6.64 6.48
N SER A 183 6.36 7.44 6.81
CA SER A 183 6.35 8.88 6.55
C SER A 183 6.37 9.63 7.87
N VAL A 184 7.12 10.72 7.94
CA VAL A 184 7.32 11.50 9.16
C VAL A 184 6.71 12.88 9.00
N TYR A 185 5.90 13.27 9.98
CA TYR A 185 5.23 14.57 10.07
C TYR A 185 5.64 15.26 11.37
N SER A 186 5.94 16.55 11.27
CA SER A 186 6.43 17.41 12.35
C SER A 186 5.68 18.72 12.39
#